data_AF-A0A0H3HS67-F1
#
_entry.id   AF-A0A0H3HS67-F1
#
_cell.length_a   1.000
_cell.length_b   1.000
_cell.length_c   1.000
_cell.angle_alpha   90.00
_cell.angle_beta   90.00
_cell.angle_gamma   90.00
#
_symmetry.space_group_name_H-M   'P 1'
#
loop_
_entity.id
_entity.type
_entity.pdbx_description
1 polymer ?
#
loop_
_entity_poly.entity_id
_entity_poly.type
_entity_poly.pdbx_seq_one_letter_code
_entity_poly.pdbx_strand_id
1 'polypeptide(L)'
;MMKFLTREIVVLAALDWALLAGCAPVQAPPSSSSAPPASSCCGPITASGQTLRHTLDASDVEHLWLPRQHVDWSTGKPDPTAEGFKSHCSAFAAAMGARLDVYMLRPPEHSQILLANAQAAWLASDSGRAAGWRELHEAYEAQAAANRGELVVAAFQSADPKMPGHMAIIRPSLKSNVQLADEGPEIIQAGAVNRLDWNVRDGFARHPGAWPNGIKYFAHVVPAK
;
A
#
# COMPACT_ATOMS: atom_id res chain seq x y z
N MET A 1 -56.81 -74.39 -1.70
CA MET A 1 -57.27 -73.11 -1.10
C MET A 1 -57.75 -72.23 -2.25
N MET A 2 -59.03 -72.27 -2.65
CA MET A 2 -60.25 -71.71 -2.03
C MET A 2 -60.47 -70.24 -2.42
N LYS A 3 -61.33 -70.07 -3.45
CA LYS A 3 -62.42 -69.09 -3.69
C LYS A 3 -62.23 -67.63 -3.23
N PHE A 4 -62.59 -66.65 -4.08
CA PHE A 4 -63.90 -65.97 -4.09
C PHE A 4 -63.91 -64.73 -5.01
N LEU A 5 -64.93 -64.64 -5.88
CA LEU A 5 -65.49 -63.39 -6.41
C LEU A 5 -66.10 -62.57 -5.26
N THR A 6 -66.07 -61.22 -5.30
CA THR A 6 -67.29 -60.36 -5.40
C THR A 6 -67.01 -58.84 -5.39
N ARG A 7 -67.69 -58.17 -6.34
CA ARG A 7 -68.46 -56.90 -6.30
C ARG A 7 -67.90 -55.59 -5.70
N GLU A 8 -67.86 -54.60 -6.62
CA GLU A 8 -68.38 -53.22 -6.61
C GLU A 8 -68.32 -52.34 -5.35
N ILE A 9 -67.97 -51.06 -5.57
CA ILE A 9 -68.81 -49.89 -5.21
C ILE A 9 -68.28 -48.67 -5.98
N VAL A 10 -69.17 -48.03 -6.75
CA VAL A 10 -69.03 -46.65 -7.24
C VAL A 10 -69.54 -45.72 -6.15
N VAL A 11 -68.75 -44.72 -5.76
CA VAL A 11 -69.27 -43.51 -5.09
C VAL A 11 -68.68 -42.30 -5.79
N LEU A 12 -69.55 -41.61 -6.53
CA LEU A 12 -69.41 -40.20 -6.89
C LEU A 12 -69.63 -39.37 -5.63
N ALA A 13 -68.69 -38.48 -5.31
CA ALA A 13 -68.95 -37.34 -4.44
C ALA A 13 -68.11 -36.15 -4.93
N ALA A 14 -68.83 -35.09 -5.29
CA ALA A 14 -68.33 -33.77 -5.62
C ALA A 14 -67.64 -33.11 -4.40
N LEU A 15 -66.81 -32.09 -4.62
CA LEU A 15 -67.03 -30.71 -4.11
C LEU A 15 -65.83 -29.79 -4.39
N ASP A 16 -66.19 -28.52 -4.59
CA ASP A 16 -65.47 -27.29 -4.25
C ASP A 16 -64.32 -26.76 -5.11
N TRP A 17 -64.71 -25.89 -6.04
CA TRP A 17 -63.91 -24.72 -6.41
C TRP A 17 -63.93 -23.70 -5.26
N ALA A 18 -62.84 -23.66 -4.50
CA ALA A 18 -62.53 -22.52 -3.63
C ALA A 18 -61.67 -21.50 -4.40
N LEU A 19 -62.20 -20.29 -4.55
CA LEU A 19 -61.51 -19.10 -5.04
C LEU A 19 -60.31 -18.76 -4.12
N LEU A 20 -59.09 -18.76 -4.67
CA LEU A 20 -57.94 -18.13 -4.04
C LEU A 20 -57.85 -16.66 -4.50
N ALA A 21 -58.20 -15.75 -3.59
CA ALA A 21 -57.87 -14.35 -3.67
C ALA A 21 -56.33 -14.20 -3.61
N GLY A 22 -55.73 -13.71 -4.69
CA GLY A 22 -54.30 -13.43 -4.75
C GLY A 22 -53.94 -12.13 -4.03
N CYS A 23 -53.17 -12.22 -2.95
CA CYS A 23 -52.40 -11.09 -2.45
C CYS A 23 -51.13 -10.96 -3.30
N ALA A 24 -51.04 -9.90 -4.10
CA ALA A 24 -49.79 -9.52 -4.77
C ALA A 24 -48.84 -8.84 -3.76
N PRO A 25 -47.54 -9.20 -3.70
CA PRO A 25 -46.58 -8.50 -2.85
C PRO A 25 -46.26 -7.13 -3.46
N VAL A 26 -46.36 -6.08 -2.64
CA VAL A 26 -45.89 -4.73 -2.97
C VAL A 26 -44.37 -4.76 -3.09
N GLN A 27 -43.85 -4.59 -4.32
CA GLN A 27 -42.42 -4.43 -4.56
C GLN A 27 -41.97 -3.06 -4.05
N ALA A 28 -41.06 -3.04 -3.09
CA ALA A 28 -40.36 -1.83 -2.70
C ALA A 28 -39.48 -1.33 -3.86
N PRO A 29 -39.37 -0.01 -4.08
CA PRO A 29 -38.52 0.52 -5.14
C PRO A 29 -37.05 0.23 -4.84
N PRO A 30 -36.22 -0.06 -5.86
CA PRO A 30 -34.79 -0.26 -5.67
C PRO A 30 -34.16 1.05 -5.20
N SER A 31 -33.70 1.05 -3.94
CA SER A 31 -32.86 2.11 -3.39
C SER A 31 -31.44 1.91 -3.93
N SER A 32 -31.14 2.50 -5.07
CA SER A 32 -29.78 2.58 -5.61
C SER A 32 -29.32 4.03 -5.58
N SER A 33 -28.92 4.50 -4.39
CA SER A 33 -28.11 5.70 -4.28
C SER A 33 -26.72 5.29 -3.79
N SER A 34 -25.92 4.70 -4.68
CA SER A 34 -24.48 4.66 -4.49
C SER A 34 -23.96 6.06 -4.75
N ALA A 35 -23.61 6.80 -3.70
CA ALA A 35 -22.79 7.99 -3.86
C ALA A 35 -21.56 7.62 -4.72
N PRO A 36 -21.16 8.47 -5.70
CA PRO A 36 -19.95 8.20 -6.46
C PRO A 36 -18.78 8.05 -5.48
N PRO A 37 -17.88 7.07 -5.68
CA PRO A 37 -16.71 6.94 -4.83
C PRO A 37 -15.98 8.28 -4.83
N ALA A 38 -15.66 8.80 -3.64
CA ALA A 38 -14.92 10.04 -3.50
C ALA A 38 -13.70 9.99 -4.43
N SER A 39 -13.64 10.92 -5.39
CA SER A 39 -12.56 10.96 -6.36
C SER A 39 -11.24 11.16 -5.62
N SER A 40 -10.30 10.24 -5.81
CA SER A 40 -8.92 10.37 -5.34
C SER A 40 -8.38 11.78 -5.65
N CYS A 41 -7.67 12.39 -4.70
CA CYS A 41 -6.98 13.67 -4.93
C CYS A 41 -6.12 13.61 -6.19
N CYS A 42 -5.45 12.47 -6.36
CA CYS A 42 -4.20 12.39 -7.07
C CYS A 42 -4.32 11.47 -8.28
N GLY A 43 -5.53 11.43 -8.87
CA GLY A 43 -5.87 10.57 -9.99
C GLY A 43 -6.13 9.10 -9.61
N PRO A 44 -6.57 8.28 -10.58
CA PRO A 44 -6.82 6.86 -10.35
C PRO A 44 -5.51 6.09 -10.18
N ILE A 45 -5.58 4.94 -9.50
CA ILE A 45 -4.49 3.96 -9.51
C ILE A 45 -4.52 3.25 -10.87
N THR A 46 -3.51 3.51 -11.69
CA THR A 46 -3.34 2.91 -13.02
C THR A 46 -3.00 1.42 -12.93
N ALA A 47 -2.99 0.70 -14.06
CA ALA A 47 -2.54 -0.69 -14.09
C ALA A 47 -1.10 -0.84 -13.54
N SER A 48 -0.18 0.02 -13.96
CA SER A 48 1.19 0.06 -13.41
C SER A 48 1.21 0.41 -11.92
N GLY A 49 0.32 1.31 -11.47
CA GLY A 49 0.10 1.58 -10.05
C GLY A 49 -0.35 0.35 -9.26
N GLN A 50 -1.23 -0.49 -9.82
CA GLN A 50 -1.63 -1.75 -9.20
C GLN A 50 -0.46 -2.75 -9.16
N THR A 51 0.35 -2.83 -10.22
CA THR A 51 1.56 -3.68 -10.23
C THR A 51 2.58 -3.25 -9.16
N LEU A 52 2.80 -1.94 -9.02
CA LEU A 52 3.65 -1.39 -7.96
C LEU A 52 3.08 -1.77 -6.59
N ARG A 53 1.79 -1.53 -6.36
CA ARG A 53 1.11 -1.87 -5.10
C ARG A 53 1.24 -3.35 -4.76
N HIS A 54 1.03 -4.24 -5.73
CA HIS A 54 1.18 -5.68 -5.54
C HIS A 54 2.64 -6.06 -5.18
N THR A 55 3.63 -5.42 -5.81
CA THR A 55 5.05 -5.66 -5.48
C THR A 55 5.38 -5.23 -4.05
N LEU A 56 4.83 -4.09 -3.61
CA LEU A 56 5.00 -3.59 -2.24
C LEU A 56 4.26 -4.47 -1.22
N ASP A 57 3.05 -4.92 -1.53
CA ASP A 57 2.26 -5.83 -0.68
C ASP A 57 2.97 -7.20 -0.52
N ALA A 58 3.63 -7.69 -1.58
CA ALA A 58 4.45 -8.90 -1.56
C ALA A 58 5.79 -8.75 -0.80
N SER A 59 6.06 -7.58 -0.20
CA SER A 59 7.28 -7.36 0.56
C SER A 59 7.31 -8.06 1.91
N ASP A 60 6.15 -8.35 2.48
CA ASP A 60 6.01 -8.88 3.85
C ASP A 60 6.70 -8.00 4.92
N VAL A 61 6.71 -6.67 4.70
CA VAL A 61 7.44 -5.71 5.55
C VAL A 61 7.02 -5.74 7.02
N GLU A 62 5.79 -6.15 7.34
CA GLU A 62 5.32 -6.21 8.73
C GLU A 62 5.96 -7.36 9.52
N HIS A 63 6.52 -8.37 8.82
CA HIS A 63 7.20 -9.53 9.42
C HIS A 63 8.71 -9.58 9.10
N LEU A 64 9.17 -8.85 8.07
CA LEU A 64 10.57 -8.74 7.67
C LEU A 64 11.13 -7.35 8.01
N TRP A 65 12.46 -7.17 7.97
CA TRP A 65 13.12 -5.92 8.39
C TRP A 65 12.70 -5.46 9.80
N LEU A 66 12.50 -6.38 10.74
CA LEU A 66 12.01 -6.00 12.08
C LEU A 66 13.04 -5.09 12.77
N PRO A 67 12.58 -4.11 13.56
CA PRO A 67 13.45 -3.23 14.31
C PRO A 67 14.22 -3.98 15.40
N ARG A 68 15.39 -3.46 15.79
CA ARG A 68 16.26 -4.00 16.86
C ARG A 68 16.87 -5.39 16.59
N GLN A 69 16.84 -5.86 15.36
CA GLN A 69 17.58 -7.05 14.90
C GLN A 69 18.43 -6.69 13.69
N HIS A 70 19.54 -7.39 13.51
CA HIS A 70 20.27 -7.34 12.26
C HIS A 70 19.52 -8.13 11.19
N VAL A 71 19.50 -7.62 9.95
CA VAL A 71 18.83 -8.27 8.82
C VAL A 71 19.70 -8.21 7.58
N ASP A 72 19.51 -9.17 6.68
CA ASP A 72 19.94 -9.02 5.29
C ASP A 72 19.15 -7.86 4.67
N TRP A 73 19.85 -6.83 4.19
CA TRP A 73 19.22 -5.59 3.72
C TRP A 73 18.24 -5.83 2.57
N SER A 74 18.53 -6.82 1.70
CA SER A 74 17.80 -7.06 0.45
C SER A 74 16.55 -7.93 0.64
N THR A 75 16.57 -8.82 1.63
CA THR A 75 15.48 -9.75 1.92
C THR A 75 14.70 -9.40 3.18
N GLY A 76 15.30 -8.65 4.11
CA GLY A 76 14.72 -8.33 5.40
C GLY A 76 14.74 -9.48 6.40
N LYS A 77 15.32 -10.64 6.04
CA LYS A 77 15.41 -11.80 6.92
C LYS A 77 16.43 -11.55 8.03
N PRO A 78 16.19 -12.02 9.27
CA PRO A 78 17.18 -11.94 10.33
C PRO A 78 18.50 -12.57 9.89
N ASP A 79 19.59 -11.87 10.15
CA ASP A 79 20.94 -12.40 10.00
C ASP A 79 21.62 -12.35 11.37
N PRO A 80 21.73 -13.49 12.07
CA PRO A 80 22.21 -13.56 13.45
C PRO A 80 23.73 -13.41 13.56
N THR A 81 24.45 -13.31 12.44
CA THR A 81 25.92 -13.27 12.43
C THR A 81 26.50 -11.88 12.65
N ALA A 82 25.65 -10.85 12.67
CA ALA A 82 26.06 -9.46 12.79
C ALA A 82 25.26 -8.71 13.88
N GLU A 83 25.91 -7.72 14.49
CA GLU A 83 25.34 -6.96 15.60
C GLU A 83 24.55 -5.73 15.14
N GLY A 84 23.44 -5.45 15.83
CA GLY A 84 22.87 -4.12 16.09
C GLY A 84 22.41 -3.24 14.93
N PHE A 85 21.09 -3.01 14.81
CA PHE A 85 20.50 -1.80 14.20
C PHE A 85 19.14 -1.47 14.82
N LYS A 86 18.77 -0.18 14.91
CA LYS A 86 17.48 0.23 15.52
C LYS A 86 16.28 0.03 14.58
N SER A 87 16.42 0.37 13.31
CA SER A 87 15.36 0.33 12.27
C SER A 87 15.98 0.26 10.88
N HIS A 88 15.19 -0.11 9.87
CA HIS A 88 15.70 -0.52 8.55
C HIS A 88 15.11 0.24 7.36
N CYS A 89 14.55 1.43 7.62
CA CYS A 89 13.72 2.15 6.65
C CYS A 89 14.40 2.39 5.29
N SER A 90 15.66 2.81 5.29
CA SER A 90 16.48 3.02 4.08
C SER A 90 16.91 1.71 3.40
N ALA A 91 17.14 0.65 4.17
CA ALA A 91 17.47 -0.67 3.64
C ALA A 91 16.26 -1.29 2.92
N PHE A 92 15.08 -1.18 3.52
CA PHE A 92 13.82 -1.58 2.91
C PHE A 92 13.53 -0.81 1.62
N ALA A 93 13.68 0.52 1.63
CA ALA A 93 13.53 1.34 0.42
C ALA A 93 14.46 0.85 -0.71
N ALA A 94 15.74 0.61 -0.38
CA ALA A 94 16.71 0.08 -1.33
C ALA A 94 16.37 -1.32 -1.84
N ALA A 95 15.82 -2.19 -0.98
CA ALA A 95 15.40 -3.54 -1.36
C ALA A 95 14.23 -3.50 -2.35
N MET A 96 13.24 -2.63 -2.14
CA MET A 96 12.14 -2.47 -3.09
C MET A 96 12.62 -1.87 -4.41
N GLY A 97 13.53 -0.89 -4.36
CA GLY A 97 14.23 -0.41 -5.55
C GLY A 97 14.90 -1.55 -6.32
N ALA A 98 15.66 -2.42 -5.64
CA ALA A 98 16.29 -3.58 -6.25
C ALA A 98 15.28 -4.53 -6.93
N ARG A 99 14.14 -4.83 -6.29
CA ARG A 99 13.09 -5.70 -6.86
C ARG A 99 12.40 -5.11 -8.09
N LEU A 100 12.40 -3.78 -8.18
CA LEU A 100 11.83 -3.00 -9.28
C LEU A 100 12.87 -2.61 -10.35
N ASP A 101 14.11 -3.10 -10.23
CA ASP A 101 15.24 -2.73 -11.10
C ASP A 101 15.51 -1.21 -11.14
N VAL A 102 15.27 -0.54 -10.01
CA VAL A 102 15.56 0.87 -9.78
C VAL A 102 16.70 0.99 -8.78
N TYR A 103 17.83 1.52 -9.24
CA TYR A 103 18.96 1.74 -8.34
C TYR A 103 18.69 2.92 -7.40
N MET A 104 18.94 2.70 -6.12
CA MET A 104 19.18 3.76 -5.15
C MET A 104 20.34 3.33 -4.26
N LEU A 105 21.05 4.31 -3.71
CA LEU A 105 22.23 4.09 -2.89
C LEU A 105 21.96 3.06 -1.77
N ARG A 106 22.75 1.99 -1.74
CA ARG A 106 22.48 0.77 -0.95
C ARG A 106 23.75 -0.06 -0.70
N PRO A 107 23.72 -1.05 0.21
CA PRO A 107 24.80 -2.02 0.35
C PRO A 107 24.91 -2.97 -0.86
N PRO A 108 26.10 -3.57 -1.10
CA PRO A 108 27.33 -3.39 -0.34
C PRO A 108 28.10 -2.10 -0.71
N GLU A 109 27.73 -1.40 -1.77
CA GLU A 109 28.46 -0.22 -2.25
C GLU A 109 28.41 0.96 -1.27
N HIS A 110 27.43 0.97 -0.35
CA HIS A 110 27.34 1.93 0.75
C HIS A 110 26.94 1.29 2.08
N SER A 111 27.48 1.80 3.19
CA SER A 111 27.14 1.36 4.55
C SER A 111 25.66 1.60 4.89
N GLN A 112 25.07 0.71 5.69
CA GLN A 112 23.72 0.89 6.26
C GLN A 112 23.68 1.97 7.37
N ILE A 113 24.83 2.30 7.98
CA ILE A 113 24.92 3.33 9.02
C ILE A 113 24.56 4.69 8.42
N LEU A 114 23.55 5.36 9.00
CA LEU A 114 23.03 6.66 8.54
C LEU A 114 22.62 6.68 7.05
N LEU A 115 22.28 5.52 6.49
CA LEU A 115 22.00 5.36 5.06
C LEU A 115 20.85 6.25 4.58
N ALA A 116 19.81 6.48 5.40
CA ALA A 116 18.71 7.38 5.02
C ALA A 116 19.19 8.81 4.70
N ASN A 117 20.17 9.33 5.46
CA ASN A 117 20.77 10.65 5.17
C ASN A 117 21.55 10.62 3.85
N ALA A 118 22.36 9.57 3.65
CA ALA A 118 23.16 9.41 2.43
C ALA A 118 22.27 9.26 1.19
N GLN A 119 21.18 8.49 1.29
CA GLN A 119 20.19 8.34 0.23
C GLN A 119 19.50 9.67 -0.08
N ALA A 120 19.04 10.41 0.93
CA ALA A 120 18.40 11.71 0.72
C ALA A 120 19.34 12.70 0.00
N ALA A 121 20.61 12.77 0.41
CA ALA A 121 21.61 13.61 -0.24
C ALA A 121 21.91 13.15 -1.69
N TRP A 122 22.04 11.83 -1.90
CA TRP A 122 22.30 11.27 -3.23
C TRP A 122 21.13 11.49 -4.20
N LEU A 123 19.88 11.31 -3.75
CA LEU A 123 18.68 11.57 -4.56
C LEU A 123 18.62 13.01 -5.06
N ALA A 124 19.08 13.98 -4.25
CA ALA A 124 19.14 15.39 -4.61
C ALA A 124 20.37 15.78 -5.47
N SER A 125 21.33 14.86 -5.65
CA SER A 125 22.58 15.11 -6.36
C SER A 125 22.46 14.91 -7.88
N ASP A 126 23.49 15.34 -8.63
CA ASP A 126 23.61 15.03 -10.05
C ASP A 126 23.67 13.52 -10.33
N SER A 127 24.26 12.73 -9.43
CA SER A 127 24.32 11.27 -9.58
C SER A 127 22.95 10.62 -9.42
N GLY A 128 22.11 11.10 -8.49
CA GLY A 128 20.73 10.65 -8.36
C GLY A 128 19.91 10.97 -9.60
N ARG A 129 20.05 12.20 -10.11
CA ARG A 129 19.41 12.62 -11.38
C ARG A 129 19.87 11.81 -12.58
N ALA A 130 21.18 11.59 -12.72
CA ALA A 130 21.75 10.78 -13.80
C ALA A 130 21.30 9.31 -13.71
N ALA A 131 21.00 8.82 -12.51
CA ALA A 131 20.43 7.50 -12.29
C ALA A 131 18.91 7.44 -12.55
N GLY A 132 18.26 8.54 -12.94
CA GLY A 132 16.84 8.58 -13.33
C GLY A 132 15.88 9.11 -12.26
N TRP A 133 16.37 9.52 -11.09
CA TRP A 133 15.53 10.10 -10.04
C TRP A 133 15.24 11.57 -10.31
N ARG A 134 14.00 11.98 -10.03
CA ARG A 134 13.56 13.38 -10.11
C ARG A 134 12.93 13.82 -8.80
N GLU A 135 13.29 15.01 -8.33
CA GLU A 135 12.63 15.63 -7.19
C GLU A 135 11.19 16.00 -7.56
N LEU A 136 10.31 15.87 -6.59
CA LEU A 136 8.90 16.23 -6.63
C LEU A 136 8.66 17.35 -5.62
N HIS A 137 7.88 18.35 -6.02
CA HIS A 137 7.78 19.59 -5.25
C HIS A 137 6.76 19.49 -4.12
N GLU A 138 5.75 18.63 -4.26
CA GLU A 138 4.63 18.59 -3.33
C GLU A 138 4.03 17.19 -3.15
N ALA A 139 3.37 16.99 -2.00
CA ALA A 139 2.75 15.74 -1.60
C ALA A 139 1.76 15.21 -2.64
N TYR A 140 1.03 16.11 -3.30
CA TYR A 140 0.11 15.77 -4.39
C TYR A 140 0.83 15.05 -5.53
N GLU A 141 1.95 15.60 -6.00
CA GLU A 141 2.71 15.02 -7.11
C GLU A 141 3.29 13.66 -6.72
N ALA A 142 3.72 13.51 -5.46
CA ALA A 142 4.24 12.27 -4.92
C ALA A 142 3.19 11.15 -4.94
N GLN A 143 2.00 11.43 -4.42
CA GLN A 143 0.91 10.45 -4.44
C GLN A 143 0.44 10.16 -5.87
N ALA A 144 0.37 11.18 -6.74
CA ALA A 144 -0.03 11.01 -8.13
C ALA A 144 0.98 10.17 -8.93
N ALA A 145 2.28 10.36 -8.71
CA ALA A 145 3.34 9.56 -9.34
C ALA A 145 3.28 8.09 -8.90
N ALA A 146 3.08 7.83 -7.60
CA ALA A 146 2.87 6.46 -7.11
C ALA A 146 1.61 5.83 -7.74
N ASN A 147 0.50 6.57 -7.84
CA ASN A 147 -0.73 6.09 -8.50
C ASN A 147 -0.54 5.74 -9.98
N ARG A 148 0.42 6.39 -10.66
CA ARG A 148 0.85 6.05 -12.03
C ARG A 148 1.83 4.86 -12.11
N GLY A 149 2.28 4.33 -10.97
CA GLY A 149 3.21 3.20 -10.91
C GLY A 149 4.68 3.57 -10.92
N GLU A 150 5.03 4.83 -10.70
CA GLU A 150 6.42 5.24 -10.46
C GLU A 150 6.85 4.83 -9.04
N LEU A 151 8.10 4.43 -8.86
CA LEU A 151 8.65 4.25 -7.51
C LEU A 151 8.90 5.64 -6.92
N VAL A 152 8.24 5.95 -5.81
CA VAL A 152 8.36 7.25 -5.16
C VAL A 152 8.79 7.06 -3.71
N VAL A 153 9.74 7.86 -3.25
CA VAL A 153 10.20 7.86 -1.85
C VAL A 153 9.96 9.22 -1.20
N ALA A 154 9.55 9.19 0.07
CA ALA A 154 9.65 10.30 1.00
C ALA A 154 10.97 10.20 1.76
N ALA A 155 11.79 11.25 1.69
CA ALA A 155 13.11 11.30 2.28
C ALA A 155 13.21 12.47 3.26
N PHE A 156 13.70 12.18 4.47
CA PHE A 156 14.09 13.19 5.44
C PHE A 156 15.57 13.02 5.77
N GLN A 157 16.35 14.07 5.53
CA GLN A 157 17.74 14.15 5.95
C GLN A 157 17.81 14.90 7.29
N SER A 158 18.42 14.28 8.31
CA SER A 158 18.62 14.96 9.59
C SER A 158 19.61 16.12 9.44
N ALA A 159 19.30 17.25 10.07
CA ALA A 159 20.20 18.39 10.14
C ALA A 159 21.43 18.12 11.03
N ASP A 160 21.30 17.23 12.02
CA ASP A 160 22.43 16.74 12.81
C ASP A 160 23.05 15.53 12.09
N PRO A 161 24.32 15.60 11.65
CA PRO A 161 24.96 14.50 10.92
C PRO A 161 25.14 13.23 11.75
N LYS A 162 24.97 13.28 13.08
CA LYS A 162 25.04 12.11 13.97
C LYS A 162 23.68 11.44 14.17
N MET A 163 22.60 12.08 13.75
CA MET A 163 21.24 11.59 13.91
C MET A 163 20.73 10.96 12.61
N PRO A 164 19.98 9.84 12.69
CA PRO A 164 19.46 9.19 11.51
C PRO A 164 18.35 10.03 10.86
N GLY A 165 18.37 10.08 9.53
CA GLY A 165 17.23 10.49 8.72
C GLY A 165 16.15 9.41 8.66
N HIS A 166 15.22 9.57 7.74
CA HIS A 166 14.17 8.59 7.48
C HIS A 166 13.85 8.48 5.99
N MET A 167 13.42 7.29 5.58
CA MET A 167 13.02 6.99 4.21
C MET A 167 11.76 6.13 4.25
N ALA A 168 10.75 6.47 3.45
CA ALA A 168 9.58 5.64 3.25
C ALA A 168 9.22 5.62 1.76
N ILE A 169 8.55 4.57 1.29
CA ILE A 169 8.06 4.51 -0.08
C ILE A 169 6.63 5.02 -0.09
N ILE A 170 6.28 5.89 -1.03
CA ILE A 170 4.89 6.30 -1.23
C ILE A 170 4.14 5.15 -1.90
N ARG A 171 3.07 4.70 -1.25
CA ARG A 171 2.23 3.62 -1.73
C ARG A 171 1.09 4.19 -2.60
N PRO A 172 0.71 3.53 -3.70
CA PRO A 172 -0.48 3.92 -4.46
C PRO A 172 -1.73 3.90 -3.57
N SER A 173 -2.52 4.98 -3.61
CA SER A 173 -3.69 5.16 -2.75
C SER A 173 -4.75 6.05 -3.39
N LEU A 174 -5.98 5.96 -2.87
CA LEU A 174 -7.10 6.81 -3.27
C LEU A 174 -7.40 7.91 -2.23
N LYS A 175 -6.37 8.38 -1.50
CA LYS A 175 -6.55 9.44 -0.50
C LYS A 175 -7.33 10.62 -1.08
N SER A 176 -8.25 11.16 -0.28
CA SER A 176 -8.94 12.40 -0.62
C SER A 176 -8.01 13.61 -0.43
N ASN A 177 -8.40 14.77 -0.96
CA ASN A 177 -7.66 16.03 -0.75
C ASN A 177 -7.51 16.36 0.74
N VAL A 178 -8.54 16.10 1.55
CA VAL A 178 -8.53 16.35 3.01
C VAL A 178 -7.50 15.45 3.69
N GLN A 179 -7.54 14.14 3.41
CA GLN A 179 -6.57 13.20 3.99
C GLN A 179 -5.13 13.52 3.57
N LEU A 180 -4.91 13.89 2.30
CA LEU A 180 -3.58 14.28 1.83
C LEU A 180 -3.07 15.53 2.55
N ALA A 181 -3.93 16.53 2.78
CA ALA A 181 -3.54 17.75 3.49
C ALA A 181 -3.23 17.49 4.98
N ASP A 182 -4.01 16.65 5.64
CA ASP A 182 -3.91 16.41 7.08
C ASP A 182 -2.82 15.39 7.46
N GLU A 183 -2.54 14.43 6.58
CA GLU A 183 -1.72 13.25 6.86
C GLU A 183 -0.52 13.11 5.90
N GLY A 184 -0.55 13.80 4.76
CA GLY A 184 0.38 13.59 3.67
C GLY A 184 0.08 12.33 2.85
N PRO A 185 0.99 11.97 1.93
CA PRO A 185 0.85 10.78 1.10
C PRO A 185 0.77 9.48 1.92
N GLU A 186 0.23 8.45 1.28
CA GLU A 186 0.21 7.08 1.79
C GLU A 186 1.60 6.46 1.69
N ILE A 187 2.05 5.72 2.71
CA ILE A 187 3.38 5.12 2.74
C ILE A 187 3.38 3.65 3.16
N ILE A 188 4.44 2.98 2.77
CA ILE A 188 4.90 1.70 3.31
C ILE A 188 6.31 1.89 3.88
N GLN A 189 6.60 1.31 5.05
CA GLN A 189 7.90 1.48 5.70
C GLN A 189 8.36 0.31 6.60
N ALA A 190 9.68 0.24 6.78
CA ALA A 190 10.35 -0.58 7.78
C ALA A 190 11.08 0.29 8.84
N GLY A 191 10.33 1.09 9.60
CA GLY A 191 10.89 2.04 10.56
C GLY A 191 11.02 1.50 11.98
N ALA A 192 10.70 2.35 12.96
CA ALA A 192 10.58 1.92 14.35
C ALA A 192 9.36 1.01 14.56
N VAL A 193 8.37 1.12 13.68
CA VAL A 193 7.24 0.21 13.53
C VAL A 193 7.09 -0.03 12.03
N ASN A 194 7.08 -1.29 11.62
CA ASN A 194 6.86 -1.64 10.23
C ASN A 194 5.37 -1.58 9.93
N ARG A 195 5.01 -1.02 8.77
CA ARG A 195 3.62 -0.87 8.35
C ARG A 195 3.52 -0.99 6.85
N LEU A 196 2.54 -1.77 6.41
CA LEU A 196 2.16 -1.87 5.00
C LEU A 196 1.39 -0.63 4.52
N ASP A 197 0.65 0.01 5.43
CA ASP A 197 -0.27 1.13 5.19
C ASP A 197 -0.14 2.12 6.35
N TRP A 198 0.22 3.35 6.03
CA TRP A 198 0.41 4.46 6.97
C TRP A 198 0.48 5.79 6.22
N ASN A 199 0.65 6.89 6.94
CA ASN A 199 0.75 8.22 6.35
C ASN A 199 2.10 8.85 6.68
N VAL A 200 2.52 9.80 5.84
CA VAL A 200 3.79 10.50 6.01
C VAL A 200 3.86 11.23 7.35
N ARG A 201 2.79 11.91 7.78
CA ARG A 201 2.77 12.66 9.05
C ARG A 201 3.17 11.79 10.24
N ASP A 202 2.54 10.64 10.39
CA ASP A 202 2.77 9.74 11.51
C ASP A 202 4.05 8.92 11.32
N GLY A 203 4.33 8.48 10.10
CA GLY A 203 5.54 7.72 9.79
C GLY A 203 6.83 8.50 10.11
N PHE A 204 6.80 9.81 9.94
CA PHE A 204 7.93 10.71 10.20
C PHE A 204 7.83 11.43 11.57
N ALA A 205 6.81 11.16 12.39
CA ALA A 205 6.55 11.90 13.64
C ALA A 205 7.69 11.83 14.68
N ARG A 206 8.58 10.83 14.57
CA ARG A 206 9.76 10.67 15.45
C ARG A 206 10.99 11.45 14.98
N HIS A 207 10.88 12.20 13.89
CA HIS A 207 11.95 13.01 13.33
C HIS A 207 11.59 14.50 13.44
N PRO A 208 12.08 15.20 14.49
CA PRO A 208 11.84 16.63 14.65
C PRO A 208 12.25 17.42 13.40
N GLY A 209 11.34 18.27 12.92
CA GLY A 209 11.55 19.07 11.71
C GLY A 209 11.24 18.36 10.39
N ALA A 210 10.86 17.07 10.40
CA ALA A 210 10.48 16.36 9.18
C ALA A 210 9.11 16.82 8.66
N TRP A 211 8.04 16.65 9.45
CA TRP A 211 6.69 17.00 9.02
C TRP A 211 6.33 18.47 9.29
N PRO A 212 5.68 19.18 8.34
CA PRO A 212 5.49 18.79 6.93
C PRO A 212 6.67 19.17 6.02
N ASN A 213 7.43 20.21 6.38
CA ASN A 213 8.28 20.93 5.42
C ASN A 213 9.70 20.35 5.24
N GLY A 214 10.13 19.43 6.09
CA GLY A 214 11.46 18.80 6.01
C GLY A 214 11.52 17.57 5.12
N ILE A 215 10.37 17.07 4.66
CA ILE A 215 10.29 15.88 3.81
C ILE A 215 10.39 16.30 2.35
N LYS A 216 11.28 15.62 1.63
CA LYS A 216 11.41 15.73 0.18
C LYS A 216 10.89 14.47 -0.49
N TYR A 217 10.35 14.63 -1.70
CA TYR A 217 9.84 13.52 -2.47
C TYR A 217 10.68 13.32 -3.72
N PHE A 218 10.96 12.06 -4.07
CA PHE A 218 11.70 11.72 -5.28
C PHE A 218 11.00 10.57 -5.98
N ALA A 219 10.89 10.65 -7.29
CA ALA A 219 10.27 9.63 -8.12
C ALA A 219 11.24 9.08 -9.16
N HIS A 220 11.02 7.82 -9.52
CA HIS A 220 11.71 7.14 -10.59
C HIS A 220 10.71 6.29 -11.38
N VAL A 221 10.81 6.34 -12.71
CA VAL A 221 9.99 5.48 -13.58
C VAL A 221 10.43 4.03 -13.39
N VAL A 222 9.50 3.12 -13.07
CA VAL A 222 9.83 1.70 -13.00
C VAL A 222 10.03 1.18 -14.43
N PRO A 223 11.18 0.57 -14.76
CA PRO A 223 11.40 -0.02 -16.07
C PRO A 223 10.35 -1.08 -16.40
N ALA A 224 9.93 -1.15 -17.67
CA ALA A 224 9.09 -2.26 -18.13
C ALA A 224 9.90 -3.57 -18.06
N LYS A 225 9.24 -4.64 -17.58
CA LYS A 225 9.83 -5.99 -17.55
C LYS A 225 9.55 -6.73 -18.86
#